data_AF-A0A6H5GJB9-F1
#
_entry.id   AF-A0A6H5GJB9-F1
#
_cell.length_a   1.000
_cell.length_b   1.000
_cell.length_c   1.000
_cell.angle_alpha   90.00
_cell.angle_beta   90.00
_cell.angle_gamma   90.00
#
_symmetry.space_group_name_H-M   'P 1'
#
loop_
_entity.id
_entity.type
_entity.pdbx_description
1 polymer ?
#
loop_
_entity_poly.entity_id
_entity_poly.type
_entity_poly.pdbx_seq_one_letter_code
_entity_poly.pdbx_strand_id
1 'polypeptide(L)'
;MELEKLKAKIIEEIEAKEKEEKCLTEYKQEMDLLMQEKMSHVEELRQIHADINAMENVIKKAEDAKSRSLDRAKRIHEEYRPLKDDIDRMRRDYLGLERLPELHEQEGDLITPEQQPPPMKSCLSCHQQIHRNAPICPLCKAKSRSRNPKKPKKKD
;
A
#
# COMPACT_ATOMS: atom_id res chain seq x y z
N MET A 1 50.73 44.86 -58.38
CA MET A 1 49.31 44.54 -58.09
C MET A 1 49.11 43.16 -57.47
N GLU A 2 49.78 42.09 -57.92
CA GLU A 2 49.56 40.75 -57.35
C GLU A 2 50.02 40.58 -55.89
N LEU A 3 51.12 41.22 -55.49
CA LEU A 3 51.60 41.21 -54.09
C LEU A 3 50.57 41.79 -53.12
N GLU A 4 49.94 42.91 -53.48
CA GLU A 4 48.91 43.56 -52.66
C GLU A 4 47.65 42.69 -52.51
N LYS A 5 47.24 41.98 -53.57
CA LYS A 5 46.15 41.01 -53.50
C LYS A 5 46.47 39.85 -52.56
N LEU A 6 47.71 39.35 -52.60
CA LEU A 6 48.16 38.27 -51.72
C LEU A 6 48.17 38.72 -50.26
N LYS A 7 48.65 39.94 -50.00
CA LYS A 7 48.64 40.57 -48.68
C LYS A 7 47.22 40.74 -48.14
N ALA A 8 46.28 41.20 -48.97
CA ALA A 8 44.87 41.33 -48.59
C ALA A 8 44.26 39.98 -48.18
N LYS A 9 44.50 38.91 -48.95
CA LYS A 9 44.04 37.55 -48.61
C LYS A 9 44.61 37.05 -47.28
N ILE A 10 45.89 37.30 -47.00
CA ILE A 10 46.51 36.92 -45.73
C ILE A 10 45.81 37.62 -44.56
N ILE A 11 45.47 38.91 -44.71
CA ILE A 11 44.77 39.66 -43.68
C ILE A 11 43.36 39.09 -43.46
N GLU A 12 42.61 38.82 -44.53
CA GLU A 12 41.27 38.21 -44.44
C GLU A 12 41.29 36.85 -43.74
N GLU A 13 42.26 35.99 -44.05
CA GLU A 13 42.40 34.68 -43.42
C GLU A 13 42.75 34.80 -41.92
N ILE A 14 43.58 35.78 -41.54
CA ILE A 14 43.89 36.04 -40.13
C ILE A 14 42.64 36.52 -39.39
N GLU A 15 41.88 37.46 -39.97
CA GLU A 15 40.62 37.95 -39.38
C GLU A 15 39.57 36.84 -39.27
N ALA A 16 39.48 35.94 -40.26
CA ALA A 16 38.59 34.78 -40.21
C ALA A 16 38.98 33.84 -39.08
N LYS A 17 40.28 33.54 -38.94
CA LYS A 17 40.80 32.72 -37.85
C LYS A 17 40.50 33.31 -36.48
N GLU A 18 40.69 34.62 -36.29
CA GLU A 18 40.39 35.29 -35.01
C GLU A 18 38.90 35.23 -34.66
N LYS A 19 38.00 35.33 -35.64
CA LYS A 19 36.56 35.13 -35.44
C LYS A 19 36.26 33.70 -35.02
N GLU A 20 36.88 32.72 -35.69
CA GLU A 20 36.68 31.31 -35.38
C GLU A 20 37.21 30.94 -33.98
N GLU A 21 38.34 31.51 -33.54
CA GLU A 21 38.85 31.34 -32.17
C GLU A 21 37.88 31.87 -31.10
N LYS A 22 37.21 33.01 -31.39
CA LYS A 22 36.17 33.55 -30.50
C LYS A 22 34.95 32.62 -30.44
N CYS A 23 34.42 32.21 -31.59
CA CYS A 23 33.29 31.28 -31.65
C CYS A 23 33.60 29.96 -30.94
N LEU A 24 34.82 29.42 -31.12
CA LEU A 24 35.25 28.20 -30.45
C LEU A 24 35.26 28.36 -28.92
N THR A 25 35.64 29.53 -28.43
CA THR A 25 35.63 29.84 -26.99
C THR A 25 34.19 29.90 -26.46
N GLU A 26 33.30 30.56 -27.19
CA GLU A 26 31.87 30.63 -26.84
C GLU A 26 31.22 29.24 -26.81
N TYR A 27 31.50 28.37 -27.78
CA TYR A 27 30.98 27.00 -27.79
C TYR A 27 31.48 26.15 -26.62
N LYS A 28 32.73 26.35 -26.18
CA LYS A 28 33.25 25.67 -25.00
C LYS A 28 32.55 26.13 -23.73
N GLN A 29 32.33 27.44 -23.59
CA GLN A 29 31.60 28.01 -22.46
C GLN A 29 30.15 27.50 -22.43
N GLU A 30 29.48 27.47 -23.57
CA GLU A 30 28.12 26.94 -23.68
C GLU A 30 28.06 25.46 -23.29
N MET A 31 29.06 24.67 -23.71
CA MET A 31 29.16 23.26 -23.31
C MET A 31 29.30 23.11 -21.78
N ASP A 32 30.12 23.94 -21.14
CA ASP A 32 30.30 23.91 -19.68
C ASP A 32 28.99 24.27 -18.94
N LEU A 33 28.24 25.26 -19.43
CA LEU A 33 26.94 25.64 -18.89
C LEU A 33 25.93 24.50 -19.01
N LEU A 34 25.85 23.85 -20.18
CA LEU A 34 24.97 22.69 -20.39
C LEU A 34 25.35 21.51 -19.48
N MET A 35 26.64 21.29 -19.24
CA MET A 35 27.10 20.28 -18.29
C MET A 35 26.68 20.62 -16.86
N GLN A 36 26.74 21.90 -16.47
CA GLN A 36 26.28 22.36 -15.16
C GLN A 36 24.76 22.17 -15.00
N GLU A 37 23.95 22.56 -15.98
CA GLU A 37 22.49 22.36 -15.96
C GLU A 37 22.14 20.88 -15.84
N LYS A 38 22.81 20.02 -16.63
CA LYS A 38 22.65 18.57 -16.52
C LYS A 38 22.93 18.07 -15.11
N MET A 39 24.00 18.55 -14.47
CA MET A 39 24.33 18.16 -13.10
C MET A 39 23.27 18.63 -12.09
N SER A 40 22.74 19.84 -12.25
CA SER A 40 21.62 20.35 -11.43
C SER A 40 20.39 19.43 -11.55
N HIS A 41 20.01 19.03 -12.77
CA HIS A 41 18.88 18.12 -12.95
C HIS A 41 19.11 16.73 -12.34
N VAL A 42 20.35 16.23 -12.35
CA VAL A 42 20.68 14.96 -11.67
C VAL A 42 20.47 15.08 -10.16
N GLU A 43 20.79 16.23 -9.57
CA GLU A 43 20.56 16.49 -8.14
C GLU A 43 19.07 16.61 -7.82
N GLU A 44 18.28 17.29 -8.65
CA GLU A 44 16.82 17.36 -8.52
C GLU A 44 16.20 15.95 -8.56
N LEU A 45 16.62 15.11 -9.51
CA LEU A 45 16.16 13.73 -9.61
C LEU A 45 16.53 12.91 -8.37
N ARG A 46 17.73 13.11 -7.80
CA ARG A 46 18.12 12.46 -6.55
C ARG A 46 17.24 12.89 -5.38
N GLN A 47 16.88 14.18 -5.30
CA GLN A 47 16.00 14.70 -4.27
C GLN A 47 14.59 14.10 -4.39
N ILE A 48 14.03 14.05 -5.59
CA ILE A 48 12.73 13.42 -5.85
C ILE A 48 12.75 11.95 -5.39
N HIS A 49 13.80 11.19 -5.70
CA HIS A 49 13.92 9.81 -5.21
C HIS A 49 13.98 9.72 -3.68
N ALA A 50 14.71 10.63 -3.02
CA ALA A 50 14.77 10.68 -1.56
C ALA A 50 13.39 10.96 -0.94
N ASP A 51 12.64 11.90 -1.52
CA ASP A 51 11.30 12.28 -1.06
C ASP A 51 10.29 11.15 -1.26
N ILE A 52 10.36 10.42 -2.39
CA ILE A 52 9.55 9.23 -2.64
C ILE A 52 9.80 8.19 -1.54
N ASN A 53 11.06 7.86 -1.27
CA ASN A 53 11.43 6.89 -0.24
C ASN A 53 10.97 7.34 1.17
N ALA A 54 11.02 8.64 1.46
CA ALA A 54 10.52 9.18 2.71
C ALA A 54 9.01 8.97 2.84
N MET A 55 8.25 9.25 1.78
CA MET A 55 6.81 9.06 1.74
C MET A 55 6.40 7.60 1.85
N GLU A 56 7.09 6.68 1.17
CA GLU A 56 6.86 5.24 1.30
C GLU A 56 7.02 4.76 2.75
N ASN A 57 8.05 5.27 3.44
CA ASN A 57 8.27 4.95 4.85
C ASN A 57 7.17 5.50 5.76
N VAL A 58 6.62 6.68 5.46
CA VAL A 58 5.50 7.26 6.20
C VAL A 58 4.24 6.40 6.01
N ILE A 59 3.93 6.02 4.78
CA ILE A 59 2.79 5.14 4.44
C ILE A 59 2.91 3.82 5.20
N LYS A 60 4.06 3.15 5.10
CA LYS A 60 4.31 1.88 5.80
C LYS A 60 4.10 1.99 7.31
N LYS A 61 4.60 3.04 7.95
CA LYS A 61 4.41 3.28 9.40
C LYS A 61 2.93 3.49 9.74
N ALA A 62 2.18 4.19 8.89
CA ALA A 62 0.76 4.41 9.07
C ALA A 62 -0.05 3.11 8.92
N GLU A 63 0.27 2.28 7.93
CA GLU A 63 -0.34 0.96 7.74
C GLU A 63 -0.06 0.03 8.93
N ASP A 64 1.18 -0.01 9.41
CA ASP A 64 1.56 -0.78 10.60
C ASP A 64 0.79 -0.29 11.84
N ALA A 65 0.62 1.02 12.01
CA ALA A 65 -0.15 1.58 13.11
C ALA A 65 -1.64 1.21 13.01
N LYS A 66 -2.22 1.27 11.81
CA LYS A 66 -3.58 0.83 11.52
C LYS A 66 -3.76 -0.65 11.84
N SER A 67 -2.85 -1.52 11.40
CA SER A 67 -2.88 -2.96 11.69
C SER A 67 -2.84 -3.22 13.19
N ARG A 68 -1.92 -2.58 13.92
CA ARG A 68 -1.85 -2.69 15.38
C ARG A 68 -3.14 -2.25 16.07
N SER A 69 -3.78 -1.19 15.58
CA SER A 69 -5.06 -0.72 16.13
C SER A 69 -6.17 -1.74 15.91
N LEU A 70 -6.25 -2.31 14.71
CA LEU A 70 -7.20 -3.36 14.37
C LEU A 70 -6.98 -4.62 15.22
N ASP A 71 -5.73 -5.04 15.41
CA ASP A 71 -5.42 -6.22 16.24
C ASP A 71 -5.79 -6.01 17.71
N ARG A 72 -5.58 -4.80 18.24
CA ARG A 72 -6.07 -4.44 19.58
C ARG A 72 -7.58 -4.51 19.67
N ALA A 73 -8.29 -3.94 18.69
CA ALA A 73 -9.75 -4.00 18.65
C ALA A 73 -10.27 -5.44 18.60
N LYS A 74 -9.64 -6.31 17.81
CA LYS A 74 -9.96 -7.74 17.74
C LYS A 74 -9.80 -8.44 19.08
N ARG A 75 -8.70 -8.20 19.80
CA ARG A 75 -8.47 -8.80 21.14
C ARG A 75 -9.53 -8.36 22.14
N ILE A 76 -9.86 -7.06 22.17
CA ILE A 76 -10.92 -6.54 23.04
C ILE A 76 -12.27 -7.19 22.68
N HIS A 77 -12.57 -7.35 21.39
CA HIS A 77 -13.78 -8.03 20.94
C HIS A 77 -13.82 -9.51 21.34
N GLU A 78 -12.68 -10.21 21.30
CA GLU A 78 -12.54 -11.59 21.78
C GLU A 78 -12.81 -11.70 23.29
N GLU A 79 -12.41 -10.72 24.08
CA GLU A 79 -12.69 -10.63 25.52
C GLU A 79 -14.15 -10.25 25.82
N TYR A 80 -14.74 -9.34 25.03
CA TYR A 80 -16.13 -8.90 25.17
C TYR A 80 -17.13 -10.03 24.92
N ARG A 81 -16.88 -10.86 23.90
CA ARG A 81 -17.81 -11.89 23.44
C ARG A 81 -18.29 -12.86 24.55
N PRO A 82 -17.41 -13.54 25.32
CA PRO A 82 -17.86 -14.45 26.37
C PRO A 82 -18.64 -13.73 27.48
N LEU A 83 -18.24 -12.50 27.83
CA LEU A 83 -18.96 -11.70 28.83
C LEU A 83 -20.38 -11.36 28.36
N LYS A 84 -20.56 -10.99 27.08
CA LYS A 84 -21.88 -10.77 26.49
C LYS A 84 -22.70 -12.05 26.52
N ASP A 85 -22.13 -13.18 26.11
CA ASP A 85 -22.81 -14.48 26.08
C ASP A 85 -23.30 -14.89 27.48
N ASP A 86 -22.51 -14.60 28.52
CA ASP A 86 -22.85 -14.87 29.92
C ASP A 86 -23.99 -13.96 30.42
N ILE A 87 -23.95 -12.66 30.08
CA ILE A 87 -25.03 -11.71 30.39
C ILE A 87 -26.32 -12.11 29.68
N ASP A 88 -26.25 -12.44 28.39
CA ASP A 88 -27.41 -12.86 27.60
C ASP A 88 -28.02 -14.16 28.13
N ARG A 89 -27.18 -15.09 28.61
CA ARG A 89 -27.64 -16.28 29.32
C ARG A 89 -28.35 -15.90 30.61
N MET A 90 -27.78 -15.02 31.44
CA MET A 90 -28.42 -14.60 32.68
C MET A 90 -29.78 -13.91 32.44
N ARG A 91 -29.84 -13.03 31.43
CA ARG A 91 -31.07 -12.31 31.04
C ARG A 91 -32.19 -13.27 30.63
N ARG A 92 -31.88 -14.28 29.83
CA ARG A 92 -32.88 -15.26 29.37
C ARG A 92 -33.29 -16.22 30.49
N ASP A 93 -32.32 -16.82 31.17
CA ASP A 93 -32.57 -17.98 32.02
C ASP A 93 -33.15 -17.60 33.39
N TYR A 94 -32.75 -16.44 33.95
CA TYR A 94 -33.19 -16.01 35.29
C TYR A 94 -34.21 -14.88 35.27
N LEU A 95 -34.23 -14.05 34.21
CA LEU A 95 -35.09 -12.86 34.14
C LEU A 95 -36.16 -12.93 33.04
N GLY A 96 -36.12 -13.95 32.16
CA GLY A 96 -37.05 -14.08 31.03
C GLY A 96 -36.96 -12.94 30.01
N LEU A 97 -35.88 -12.17 30.02
CA LEU A 97 -35.67 -11.03 29.14
C LEU A 97 -34.98 -11.43 27.84
N GLU A 98 -35.23 -10.66 26.77
CA GLU A 98 -34.51 -10.82 25.51
C GLU A 98 -33.02 -10.50 25.63
N ARG A 99 -32.24 -11.09 24.71
CA ARG A 99 -30.80 -10.85 24.57
C ARG A 99 -30.50 -9.39 24.27
N LEU A 100 -29.32 -8.93 24.65
CA LEU A 100 -28.83 -7.63 24.23
C LEU A 100 -28.55 -7.62 22.72
N PRO A 101 -28.81 -6.49 22.03
CA PRO A 101 -28.43 -6.30 20.63
C PRO A 101 -26.93 -6.53 20.42
N GLU A 102 -26.55 -6.94 19.21
CA GLU A 102 -25.16 -7.09 18.83
C GLU A 102 -24.50 -5.72 18.59
N LEU A 103 -23.18 -5.62 18.79
CA LEU A 103 -22.46 -4.34 18.63
C LEU A 103 -22.65 -3.71 17.23
N HIS A 104 -22.66 -4.52 16.18
CA HIS A 104 -22.90 -4.08 14.80
C HIS A 104 -24.37 -3.67 14.54
N GLU A 105 -25.31 -4.07 15.40
CA GLU A 105 -26.72 -3.65 15.34
C GLU A 105 -26.91 -2.27 16.02
N GLN A 106 -25.97 -1.84 16.87
CA GLN A 106 -26.01 -0.54 17.57
C GLN A 106 -25.11 0.53 16.92
N GLU A 107 -23.93 0.15 16.43
CA GLU A 107 -22.92 1.07 15.90
C GLU A 107 -22.62 0.82 14.42
N GLY A 108 -23.67 0.65 13.61
CA GLY A 108 -23.64 0.13 12.23
C GLY A 108 -22.70 0.80 11.22
N ASP A 109 -22.15 1.98 11.53
CA ASP A 109 -21.18 2.70 10.67
C ASP A 109 -19.72 2.58 11.14
N LEU A 110 -19.48 2.24 12.42
CA LEU A 110 -18.13 2.17 13.02
C LEU A 110 -17.56 0.75 13.04
N ILE A 111 -18.43 -0.27 13.07
CA ILE A 111 -18.06 -1.69 13.14
C ILE A 111 -18.60 -2.39 11.90
N THR A 112 -17.76 -2.54 10.87
CA THR A 112 -18.16 -3.25 9.64
C THR A 112 -18.08 -4.78 9.82
N PRO A 113 -18.96 -5.57 9.16
CA PRO A 113 -18.95 -7.04 9.26
C PRO A 113 -17.63 -7.70 8.87
N GLU A 114 -16.80 -7.03 8.06
CA GLU A 114 -15.47 -7.49 7.64
C GLU A 114 -14.42 -7.44 8.75
N GLN A 115 -14.68 -6.69 9.81
CA GLN A 115 -13.84 -6.62 11.01
C GLN A 115 -14.17 -7.73 12.02
N GLN A 116 -15.29 -8.45 11.83
CA GLN A 116 -15.62 -9.63 12.63
C GLN A 116 -14.83 -10.85 12.14
N PRO A 117 -14.20 -11.63 13.03
CA PRO A 117 -13.57 -12.87 12.63
C PRO A 117 -14.61 -13.79 11.97
N PRO A 118 -14.27 -14.46 10.86
CA PRO A 118 -15.23 -15.26 10.11
C PRO A 118 -15.82 -16.34 11.02
N PRO A 119 -17.12 -16.68 10.85
CA PRO A 119 -17.77 -17.65 11.72
C PRO A 119 -17.00 -18.97 11.70
N MET A 120 -16.70 -19.50 12.88
CA MET A 120 -15.98 -20.76 13.07
C MET A 120 -16.92 -21.90 13.46
N LYS A 121 -16.43 -23.13 13.32
CA LYS A 121 -17.07 -24.37 13.79
C LYS A 121 -16.02 -25.28 14.44
N SER A 122 -16.42 -26.11 15.39
CA SER A 122 -15.53 -27.17 15.91
C SER A 122 -15.46 -28.35 14.95
N CYS A 123 -14.25 -28.88 14.72
CA CYS A 123 -14.06 -30.13 13.98
C CYS A 123 -14.65 -31.32 14.77
N LEU A 124 -15.40 -32.21 14.13
CA LEU A 124 -15.98 -33.39 14.81
C LEU A 124 -14.95 -34.48 15.16
N SER A 125 -13.74 -34.41 14.60
CA SER A 125 -12.69 -35.40 14.86
C SER A 125 -11.69 -34.91 15.90
N CYS A 126 -11.16 -33.70 15.75
CA CYS A 126 -10.16 -33.15 16.67
C CYS A 126 -10.66 -32.01 17.57
N HIS A 127 -11.94 -31.63 17.46
CA HIS A 127 -12.60 -30.57 18.26
C HIS A 127 -12.03 -29.16 18.13
N GLN A 128 -10.96 -28.97 17.36
CA GLN A 128 -10.39 -27.65 17.11
C GLN A 128 -11.33 -26.74 16.32
N GLN A 129 -11.27 -25.44 16.62
CA GLN A 129 -11.95 -24.39 15.87
C GLN A 129 -11.37 -24.27 14.45
N ILE A 130 -12.23 -24.38 13.44
CA ILE A 130 -11.91 -24.24 12.01
C ILE A 130 -12.95 -23.33 11.35
N HIS A 131 -12.63 -22.74 10.19
CA HIS A 131 -13.58 -21.92 9.43
C HIS A 131 -14.90 -22.66 9.15
N ARG A 132 -16.07 -22.02 9.32
CA ARG A 132 -17.39 -22.67 9.22
C ARG A 132 -17.64 -23.37 7.89
N ASN A 133 -17.10 -22.83 6.80
CA ASN A 133 -17.21 -23.40 5.46
C ASN A 133 -16.00 -24.25 5.03
N ALA A 134 -15.05 -24.54 5.93
CA ALA A 134 -13.92 -25.41 5.61
C ALA A 134 -14.44 -26.82 5.23
N PRO A 135 -14.10 -27.35 4.03
CA PRO A 135 -14.52 -28.68 3.59
C PRO A 135 -13.73 -29.81 4.27
N ILE A 136 -12.51 -29.51 4.72
CA ILE A 136 -11.59 -30.43 5.40
C ILE A 136 -10.94 -29.68 6.57
N CYS A 137 -10.74 -30.35 7.70
CA CYS A 137 -9.97 -29.77 8.81
C CYS A 137 -8.50 -29.60 8.40
N PRO A 138 -7.91 -28.39 8.45
CA PRO A 138 -6.53 -28.18 8.04
C PRO A 138 -5.53 -28.93 8.92
N LEU A 139 -5.91 -29.24 10.17
CA LEU A 139 -5.07 -29.85 11.20
C LEU A 139 -5.09 -31.38 11.13
N CYS A 140 -6.27 -32.00 11.12
CA CYS A 140 -6.40 -33.47 11.15
C CYS A 140 -6.84 -34.09 9.81
N LYS A 141 -7.09 -33.25 8.79
CA LYS A 141 -7.55 -33.67 7.44
C LYS A 141 -8.88 -34.42 7.40
N ALA A 142 -9.62 -34.49 8.51
CA ALA A 142 -10.97 -35.06 8.51
C ALA A 142 -11.94 -34.21 7.67
N LYS A 143 -12.79 -34.88 6.88
CA LYS A 143 -13.87 -34.24 6.12
C LYS A 143 -14.86 -33.59 7.07
N SER A 144 -15.15 -32.32 6.82
CA SER A 144 -16.14 -31.59 7.62
C SER A 144 -17.49 -31.59 6.91
N ARG A 145 -18.54 -32.07 7.57
CA ARG A 145 -19.91 -32.02 7.05
C ARG A 145 -20.56 -30.69 7.47
N SER A 146 -21.07 -29.93 6.50
CA SER A 146 -21.91 -28.75 6.80
C SER A 146 -23.22 -29.21 7.43
N ARG A 147 -23.66 -28.59 8.52
CA ARG A 147 -24.97 -28.85 9.13
C ARG A 147 -26.14 -28.29 8.29
N ASN A 148 -25.87 -27.38 7.35
CA ASN A 148 -26.87 -26.79 6.45
C ASN A 148 -26.42 -26.97 4.98
N PRO A 149 -26.88 -27.99 4.27
CA PRO A 149 -26.64 -28.13 2.83
C PRO A 149 -27.39 -27.01 2.09
N LYS A 150 -26.71 -26.29 1.18
CA LYS A 150 -27.41 -25.38 0.26
C LYS A 150 -28.35 -26.22 -0.61
N LYS A 151 -29.66 -25.90 -0.60
CA LYS A 151 -30.64 -26.57 -1.46
C LYS A 151 -30.18 -26.47 -2.93
N PRO A 152 -30.25 -27.55 -3.71
CA PRO A 152 -29.89 -27.50 -5.12
C PRO A 152 -30.83 -26.51 -5.83
N LYS A 153 -30.24 -25.58 -6.60
CA LYS A 153 -31.02 -24.70 -7.49
C LYS A 153 -31.70 -25.59 -8.53
N LYS A 154 -33.03 -25.49 -8.65
CA LYS A 154 -33.76 -26.05 -9.79
C LYS A 154 -33.21 -25.38 -11.06
N LYS A 155 -32.84 -26.20 -12.05
CA LYS A 155 -32.56 -25.71 -13.40
C LYS A 155 -33.93 -25.60 -14.08
N ASP A 156 -34.30 -24.38 -14.46
CA ASP A 156 -35.36 -24.13 -15.44
C ASP A 156 -34.81 -24.36 -16.86
#